data_AF-B8IWX9-F1
#
_entry.id   AF-B8IWX9-F1
#
_cell.length_a   1.000
_cell.length_b   1.000
_cell.length_c   1.000
_cell.angle_alpha   90.00
_cell.angle_beta   90.00
_cell.angle_gamma   90.00
#
_symmetry.space_group_name_H-M   'P 1'
#
loop_
_entity.id
_entity.type
_entity.pdbx_description
1 polymer ?
#
loop_
_entity_poly.entity_id
_entity_poly.type
_entity_poly.pdbx_seq_one_letter_code
_entity_poly.pdbx_strand_id
1 'polypeptide(L)'
;MSDAAIKLSGLVRFVAEDCPDDKPDYDRFRQVMMSLGIDLEALSSGAYVIKSMRYTEKYKENRQINCKLAHEKFGKEGNVIPGLLIPK
;
A
#
# COMPACT_ATOMS: atom_id res chain seq x y z
N MET A 1 2.22 14.26 8.86
CA MET A 1 2.06 13.05 8.01
C MET A 1 1.31 11.99 8.79
N SER A 2 0.28 11.36 8.20
CA SER A 2 -0.54 10.34 8.87
C SER A 2 0.17 8.97 8.88
N ASP A 3 0.17 8.28 10.03
CA ASP A 3 0.70 6.91 10.14
C ASP A 3 -0.05 5.92 9.22
N ALA A 4 -1.35 6.16 8.98
CA ALA A 4 -2.14 5.34 8.06
C ALA A 4 -1.60 5.40 6.62
N ALA A 5 -1.15 6.57 6.18
CA ALA A 5 -0.60 6.74 4.83
C ALA A 5 0.80 6.17 4.67
N ILE A 6 1.61 6.23 5.73
CA ILE A 6 2.93 5.59 5.76
C ILE A 6 2.75 4.06 5.67
N LYS A 7 1.80 3.50 6.45
CA LYS A 7 1.43 2.07 6.37
C LYS A 7 0.94 1.69 4.98
N LEU A 8 0.02 2.47 4.41
CA LEU A 8 -0.55 2.22 3.09
C LEU A 8 0.52 2.29 1.99
N SER A 9 1.46 3.23 2.08
CA SER A 9 2.60 3.31 1.16
C SER A 9 3.49 2.07 1.26
N GLY A 10 3.76 1.59 2.47
CA GLY A 10 4.52 0.35 2.68
C GLY A 10 3.78 -0.89 2.16
N LEU A 11 2.46 -0.94 2.31
CA LEU A 11 1.62 -2.02 1.77
C LEU A 11 1.66 -2.04 0.24
N VAL A 12 1.48 -0.88 -0.40
CA VAL A 12 1.52 -0.74 -1.87
C VAL A 12 2.86 -1.19 -2.42
N ARG A 13 3.96 -0.82 -1.76
CA ARG A 13 5.29 -1.30 -2.14
C ARG A 13 5.43 -2.82 -1.99
N PHE A 14 5.01 -3.37 -0.84
CA PHE A 14 5.01 -4.81 -0.60
C PHE A 14 4.22 -5.58 -1.68
N VAL A 15 3.01 -5.12 -2.03
CA VAL A 15 2.19 -5.79 -3.06
C VAL A 15 2.87 -5.75 -4.42
N ALA A 16 3.46 -4.61 -4.79
CA ALA A 16 4.20 -4.49 -6.05
C ALA A 16 5.37 -5.49 -6.12
N GLU A 17 6.12 -5.64 -5.03
CA GLU A 17 7.35 -6.44 -4.96
C GLU A 17 7.08 -7.95 -4.76
N ASP A 18 6.11 -8.33 -3.93
CA ASP A 18 6.02 -9.70 -3.40
C ASP A 18 4.72 -10.45 -3.71
N CYS A 19 3.62 -9.78 -4.04
CA CYS A 19 2.35 -10.47 -4.28
C CYS A 19 2.23 -10.89 -5.76
N PRO A 20 2.16 -12.20 -6.08
CA PRO A 20 2.20 -12.66 -7.46
C PRO A 20 0.91 -12.38 -8.23
N ASP A 21 -0.23 -12.32 -7.54
CA ASP A 21 -1.56 -12.27 -8.16
C ASP A 21 -2.13 -10.84 -8.26
N ASP A 22 -1.56 -9.90 -7.50
CA ASP A 22 -2.04 -8.53 -7.39
C ASP A 22 -0.94 -7.51 -7.72
N LYS A 23 -1.34 -6.38 -8.30
CA LYS A 23 -0.53 -5.15 -8.40
C LYS A 23 -1.31 -3.96 -7.85
N PRO A 24 -0.61 -2.93 -7.35
CA PRO A 24 -1.28 -1.69 -6.97
C PRO A 24 -1.87 -0.96 -8.18
N ASP A 25 -3.06 -0.40 -8.02
CA ASP A 25 -3.56 0.68 -8.87
C ASP A 25 -2.99 2.01 -8.35
N TYR A 26 -1.93 2.49 -9.01
CA TYR A 26 -1.23 3.71 -8.60
C TYR A 26 -2.06 4.97 -8.78
N ASP A 27 -3.02 4.99 -9.71
CA ASP A 27 -3.92 6.13 -9.88
C ASP A 27 -4.93 6.17 -8.74
N ARG A 28 -5.50 5.02 -8.37
CA ARG A 28 -6.34 4.89 -7.18
C ARG A 28 -5.58 5.25 -5.90
N PHE A 29 -4.34 4.78 -5.76
CA PHE A 29 -3.47 5.14 -4.64
C PHE A 29 -3.24 6.65 -4.54
N ARG A 30 -2.93 7.31 -5.67
CA ARG A 30 -2.75 8.77 -5.72
C ARG A 30 -4.01 9.50 -5.29
N GLN A 31 -5.17 9.10 -5.81
CA GLN A 31 -6.47 9.69 -5.44
C GLN A 31 -6.74 9.58 -3.93
N VAL A 32 -6.44 8.42 -3.32
CA VAL A 32 -6.61 8.20 -1.88
C VAL A 32 -5.65 9.05 -1.06
N MET A 33 -4.39 9.17 -1.46
CA MET A 33 -3.44 10.01 -0.73
C MET A 33 -3.84 11.48 -0.79
N MET A 34 -4.28 11.96 -1.96
CA MET A 34 -4.78 13.33 -2.13
C MET A 34 -6.03 13.59 -1.29
N SER A 35 -6.97 12.65 -1.20
CA SER A 35 -8.18 12.81 -0.38
C SER A 35 -7.89 12.85 1.12
N LEU A 36 -6.77 12.25 1.55
CA LEU A 36 -6.26 12.34 2.93
C LEU A 36 -5.44 13.62 3.19
N GLY A 37 -5.34 14.52 2.20
CA GLY A 37 -4.55 15.75 2.29
C GLY A 37 -3.05 15.51 2.30
N ILE A 38 -2.60 14.40 1.72
CA ILE A 38 -1.20 13.99 1.75
C ILE A 38 -0.52 14.31 0.45
N ASP A 39 0.56 15.07 0.57
CA ASP A 39 1.49 15.30 -0.50
C ASP A 39 2.36 14.06 -0.73
N LEU A 40 2.27 13.50 -1.93
CA LEU A 40 3.05 12.34 -2.36
C LEU A 40 4.55 12.65 -2.42
N GLU A 41 4.94 13.89 -2.73
CA GLU A 41 6.35 14.30 -2.71
C GLU A 41 6.90 14.21 -1.29
N ALA A 42 6.12 14.65 -0.29
CA ALA A 42 6.46 14.52 1.11
C ALA A 42 6.55 13.04 1.57
N LEU A 43 5.74 12.13 1.02
CA LEU A 43 5.86 10.69 1.29
C LEU A 43 7.14 10.08 0.70
N SER A 44 7.61 10.63 -0.43
CA SER A 44 8.84 10.19 -1.12
C SER A 44 10.13 10.78 -0.55
N SER A 45 10.06 11.58 0.51
CA SER A 45 11.23 12.22 1.12
C SER A 45 11.54 11.76 2.55
N GLY A 46 12.84 11.71 2.86
CA GLY A 46 13.37 11.64 4.21
C GLY A 46 12.84 10.49 5.08
N ALA A 47 12.39 10.82 6.29
CA ALA A 47 12.03 9.85 7.33
C ALA A 47 10.75 9.04 7.02
N TYR A 48 9.89 9.52 6.13
CA TYR A 48 8.63 8.83 5.81
C TYR A 48 8.85 7.64 4.88
N VAL A 49 9.78 7.76 3.93
CA VAL A 49 10.26 6.63 3.11
C VAL A 49 10.84 5.54 4.00
N ILE A 50 11.70 5.88 4.95
CA ILE A 50 12.31 4.90 5.86
C ILE A 50 11.23 4.17 6.67
N LYS A 51 10.22 4.90 7.16
CA LYS A 51 9.12 4.28 7.91
C LYS A 51 8.23 3.41 7.03
N SER A 52 7.92 3.82 5.80
CA SER A 52 7.13 2.98 4.87
C SER A 52 7.90 1.72 4.46
N MET A 53 9.22 1.81 4.30
CA MET A 53 10.10 0.65 4.07
C MET A 53 10.05 -0.33 5.24
N ARG A 54 10.07 0.14 6.49
CA ARG A 54 9.92 -0.74 7.67
C ARG A 54 8.60 -1.50 7.66
N TYR A 55 7.50 -0.86 7.26
CA TYR A 55 6.23 -1.55 7.09
C TYR A 55 6.28 -2.56 5.93
N THR A 56 6.95 -2.21 4.81
CA THR A 56 7.18 -3.13 3.68
C THR A 56 7.85 -4.42 4.17
N GLU A 57 8.97 -4.29 4.90
CA GLU A 57 9.71 -5.45 5.42
C GLU A 57 8.88 -6.26 6.42
N LYS A 58 8.10 -5.59 7.27
CA LYS A 58 7.17 -6.27 8.18
C LYS A 58 6.10 -7.08 7.43
N TYR A 59 5.62 -6.60 6.29
CA TYR A 59 4.68 -7.37 5.47
C TYR A 59 5.34 -8.58 4.81
N LYS A 60 6.63 -8.49 4.45
CA LYS A 60 7.38 -9.60 3.88
C LYS A 60 7.56 -10.78 4.83
N GLU A 61 7.64 -10.53 6.14
CA GLU A 61 7.79 -11.59 7.17
C GLU A 61 6.73 -12.71 7.06
N ASN A 62 5.50 -12.39 6.63
CA ASN A 62 4.42 -13.35 6.41
C ASN A 62 3.80 -13.18 5.02
N ARG A 63 4.64 -13.18 3.99
CA ARG A 63 4.27 -12.87 2.60
C ARG A 63 2.94 -13.49 2.15
N GLN A 64 2.77 -14.80 2.24
CA GLN A 64 1.57 -15.48 1.73
C GLN A 64 0.28 -15.00 2.42
N ILE A 65 0.31 -14.89 3.75
CA ILE A 65 -0.82 -14.42 4.55
C ILE A 65 -1.10 -12.95 4.24
N ASN A 66 -0.06 -12.13 4.18
CA ASN A 66 -0.21 -10.69 3.96
C ASN A 66 -0.67 -10.36 2.53
N CYS A 67 -0.27 -11.11 1.51
CA CYS A 67 -0.82 -10.96 0.16
C CYS A 67 -2.30 -11.31 0.12
N LYS A 68 -2.71 -12.42 0.74
CA LYS A 68 -4.12 -12.79 0.85
C LYS A 68 -4.94 -11.69 1.56
N LEU A 69 -4.47 -11.22 2.71
CA LEU A 69 -5.13 -10.16 3.46
C LEU A 69 -5.14 -8.82 2.69
N ALA A 70 -4.11 -8.54 1.91
CA ALA A 70 -4.06 -7.36 1.07
C ALA A 70 -5.16 -7.43 0.00
N HIS A 71 -5.26 -8.56 -0.71
CA HIS A 71 -6.32 -8.80 -1.69
C HIS A 71 -7.72 -8.65 -1.08
N GLU A 72 -7.99 -9.34 0.03
CA GLU A 72 -9.30 -9.32 0.70
C GLU A 72 -9.75 -7.92 1.13
N LYS A 73 -8.81 -7.03 1.48
CA LYS A 73 -9.11 -5.69 2.01
C LYS A 73 -9.08 -4.60 0.96
N PHE A 74 -8.24 -4.75 -0.05
CA PHE A 74 -7.88 -3.69 -0.98
C PHE A 74 -8.10 -4.06 -2.45
N GLY A 75 -8.42 -5.33 -2.75
CA GLY A 75 -8.86 -5.76 -4.07
C GLY A 75 -10.17 -5.08 -4.50
N LYS A 76 -10.65 -5.44 -5.69
CA LYS A 76 -11.86 -4.84 -6.27
C LYS A 76 -13.08 -4.87 -5.34
N GLU A 77 -13.28 -6.00 -4.67
CA GLU A 77 -14.38 -6.23 -3.73
C GLU A 77 -13.97 -6.01 -2.25
N GLY A 78 -12.79 -5.41 -2.02
CA GLY A 78 -12.26 -5.16 -0.69
C GLY A 78 -13.04 -4.10 0.08
N ASN A 79 -12.96 -4.13 1.41
CA ASN A 79 -13.78 -3.28 2.29
C ASN A 79 -13.05 -2.08 2.92
N VAL A 80 -11.73 -1.93 2.72
CA VAL A 80 -10.95 -0.82 3.31
C VAL A 80 -10.76 0.30 2.29
N ILE A 81 -10.12 -0.01 1.15
CA ILE A 81 -10.02 0.88 -0.01
C ILE A 81 -10.28 0.01 -1.24
N PRO A 82 -11.55 -0.14 -1.65
CA PRO A 82 -11.90 -0.97 -2.79
C PRO A 82 -11.18 -0.51 -4.06
N GLY A 83 -10.68 -1.49 -4.82
CA GLY A 83 -10.00 -1.28 -6.10
C GLY A 83 -8.59 -0.67 -5.99
N LEU A 84 -8.00 -0.61 -4.79
CA LEU A 84 -6.61 -0.18 -4.64
C LEU A 84 -5.64 -1.21 -5.21
N LEU A 85 -6.00 -2.49 -5.18
CA LEU A 85 -5.28 -3.57 -5.83
C LEU A 85 -6.10 -4.11 -6.99
N ILE A 86 -5.41 -4.38 -8.09
CA ILE A 86 -5.96 -4.96 -9.31
C ILE A 86 -5.22 -6.25 -9.65
N PRO A 87 -5.87 -7.21 -10.32
CA PRO A 87 -5.20 -8.42 -10.78
C PRO A 87 -3.97 -8.08 -11.65
N LYS A 88 -2.92 -8.88 -11.50
CA LYS A 88 -1.68 -8.70 -12.29
C LYS A 88 -1.89 -8.98 -13.77
#